data_AF-A0A315EEY8-F1
#
_entry.id   AF-A0A315EEY8-F1
#
_cell.length_a   1.000
_cell.length_b   1.000
_cell.length_c   1.000
_cell.angle_alpha   90.00
_cell.angle_beta   90.00
_cell.angle_gamma   90.00
#
_symmetry.space_group_name_H-M   'P 1'
#
loop_
_entity.id
_entity.type
_entity.pdbx_description
1 polymer ?
#
loop_
_entity_poly.entity_id
_entity_poly.type
_entity_poly.pdbx_seq_one_letter_code
_entity_poly.pdbx_strand_id
1 'polypeptide(L)'
;MSTALDTLTRMTDSLTACTRGALPQSEMIRQWRSDAASLPLPEKFGTVLGNLLDRIEASALFSEESCSFSQKDLFANLQLWADKARAQCLKAE
;
A
#
# COMPACT_ATOMS: atom_id res chain seq x y z
N MET A 1 12.09 0.58 16.50
CA MET A 1 11.45 -0.48 15.69
C MET A 1 9.94 -0.52 15.82
N SER A 2 9.35 -0.52 17.04
CA SER A 2 7.88 -0.61 17.20
C SER A 2 7.15 0.35 16.27
N THR A 3 7.53 1.64 16.28
CA THR A 3 6.89 2.68 15.46
C THR A 3 6.82 2.36 13.96
N ALA A 4 7.85 1.75 13.37
CA ALA A 4 7.86 1.39 11.94
C ALA A 4 6.95 0.18 11.66
N LEU A 5 6.94 -0.81 12.56
CA LEU A 5 6.06 -1.98 12.46
C LEU A 5 4.59 -1.63 12.75
N ASP A 6 4.35 -0.71 13.69
CA ASP A 6 3.04 -0.12 13.99
C ASP A 6 2.52 0.64 12.77
N THR A 7 3.38 1.42 12.10
CA THR A 7 3.04 2.14 10.87
C THR A 7 2.67 1.17 9.75
N LEU A 8 3.48 0.13 9.51
CA LEU A 8 3.16 -0.89 8.51
C LEU A 8 1.86 -1.64 8.83
N THR A 9 1.57 -1.89 10.11
CA THR A 9 0.31 -2.49 10.55
C THR A 9 -0.88 -1.60 10.20
N ARG A 10 -0.81 -0.30 10.50
CA ARG A 10 -1.85 0.67 10.12
C ARG A 10 -2.05 0.75 8.60
N MET A 11 -0.97 0.73 7.83
CA MET A 11 -1.04 0.69 6.37
C MET A 11 -1.79 -0.57 5.89
N THR A 12 -1.46 -1.76 6.39
CA THR A 12 -2.16 -3.01 6.01
C THR A 12 -3.62 -3.07 6.48
N ASP A 13 -3.94 -2.44 7.62
CA ASP A 13 -5.32 -2.31 8.09
C ASP A 13 -6.16 -1.43 7.16
N SER A 14 -5.62 -0.27 6.75
CA SER A 14 -6.28 0.61 5.77
C SER A 14 -6.52 -0.08 4.41
N LEU A 15 -5.60 -0.93 3.95
CA LEU A 15 -5.79 -1.76 2.75
C LEU A 15 -6.92 -2.77 2.96
N THR A 16 -6.96 -3.43 4.12
CA THR A 16 -8.04 -4.35 4.46
C THR A 16 -9.40 -3.64 4.53
N ALA A 17 -9.47 -2.45 5.14
CA ALA A 17 -10.67 -1.63 5.16
C ALA A 17 -11.11 -1.23 3.74
N CYS A 18 -10.15 -0.86 2.87
CA CYS A 18 -10.43 -0.48 1.49
C CYS A 18 -10.98 -1.66 0.66
N THR A 19 -10.37 -2.84 0.76
CA THR A 19 -10.86 -4.05 0.06
C THR A 19 -12.26 -4.48 0.49
N ARG A 20 -12.70 -4.10 1.71
CA ARG A 20 -14.05 -4.34 2.23
C ARG A 20 -15.04 -3.23 1.87
N GLY A 21 -14.60 -2.17 1.19
CA GLY A 21 -15.43 -1.00 0.89
C GLY A 21 -15.66 -0.07 2.08
N ALA A 22 -14.96 -0.27 3.20
CA ALA A 22 -15.07 0.56 4.40
C ALA A 22 -14.19 1.82 4.35
N LEU A 23 -13.22 1.87 3.43
CA LEU A 23 -12.33 3.01 3.22
C LEU A 23 -12.21 3.34 1.72
N PRO A 24 -12.39 4.60 1.29
CA PRO A 24 -12.17 4.99 -0.10
C PRO A 24 -10.71 4.75 -0.53
N GLN A 25 -10.50 4.32 -1.79
CA GLN A 25 -9.16 4.09 -2.34
C GLN A 25 -8.27 5.33 -2.27
N SER A 26 -8.84 6.51 -2.55
CA SER A 26 -8.12 7.80 -2.48
C SER A 26 -7.58 8.09 -1.07
N GLU A 27 -8.37 7.81 -0.03
CA GLU A 27 -7.95 8.01 1.36
C GLU A 27 -6.86 7.00 1.75
N MET A 28 -7.02 5.73 1.36
CA MET A 28 -5.99 4.70 1.53
C MET A 28 -4.68 5.12 0.85
N ILE A 29 -4.72 5.58 -0.40
CA ILE A 29 -3.54 6.02 -1.16
C ILE A 29 -2.84 7.17 -0.44
N ARG A 30 -3.60 8.20 -0.01
CA ARG A 30 -3.05 9.35 0.71
C ARG A 30 -2.37 8.93 2.00
N GLN A 31 -3.02 8.07 2.77
CA GLN A 31 -2.46 7.53 4.00
C GLN A 31 -1.16 6.77 3.72
N TRP A 32 -1.14 5.87 2.73
CA TRP A 32 0.04 5.09 2.39
C TRP A 32 1.22 5.95 1.93
N ARG A 33 0.98 7.02 1.15
CA ARG A 33 2.04 7.97 0.76
C ARG A 33 2.64 8.69 1.96
N SER A 34 1.80 9.10 2.93
CA SER A 34 2.25 9.78 4.14
C SER A 34 3.00 8.83 5.08
N ASP A 35 2.43 7.66 5.37
CA ASP A 35 2.98 6.69 6.32
C ASP A 35 4.32 6.13 5.82
N ALA A 36 4.43 5.83 4.52
CA ALA A 36 5.66 5.29 3.93
C ALA A 36 6.85 6.25 4.03
N ALA A 37 6.63 7.57 4.02
CA ALA A 37 7.68 8.57 4.17
C ALA A 37 8.35 8.54 5.56
N SER A 38 7.67 7.97 6.56
CA SER A 38 8.20 7.81 7.92
C SER A 38 8.98 6.50 8.12
N LEU A 39 8.94 5.58 7.15
CA LEU A 39 9.57 4.27 7.28
C LEU A 39 11.07 4.35 6.94
N PRO A 40 11.94 3.69 7.71
CA PRO A 40 13.39 3.65 7.45
C PRO A 40 13.72 2.63 6.35
N LEU A 41 13.17 2.83 5.15
CA LEU A 41 13.32 1.92 4.01
C LEU A 41 14.29 2.50 2.96
N PRO A 42 15.01 1.64 2.21
CA PRO A 42 15.79 2.08 1.05
C PRO A 42 14.91 2.76 -0.01
N GLU A 43 15.44 3.76 -0.70
CA GLU A 43 14.72 4.60 -1.68
C GLU A 43 13.91 3.80 -2.72
N LYS A 44 14.44 2.65 -3.19
CA LYS A 44 13.75 1.75 -4.12
C LYS A 44 12.36 1.32 -3.66
N PHE A 45 12.10 1.23 -2.35
CA PHE A 45 10.77 0.91 -1.83
C PHE A 45 9.77 2.02 -2.13
N GLY A 46 10.19 3.29 -2.03
CA GLY A 46 9.38 4.44 -2.38
C GLY A 46 9.01 4.47 -3.86
N THR A 47 9.98 4.16 -4.74
CA THR A 47 9.74 4.07 -6.19
C THR A 47 8.70 2.99 -6.53
N VAL A 48 8.85 1.79 -5.96
CA VAL A 48 7.90 0.69 -6.21
C VAL A 48 6.52 1.02 -5.64
N LEU A 49 6.47 1.60 -4.43
CA LEU A 49 5.21 1.99 -3.81
C LEU A 49 4.47 3.04 -4.65
N GLY A 50 5.16 4.09 -5.10
CA GLY A 50 4.58 5.13 -5.94
C GLY A 50 3.92 4.54 -7.19
N ASN A 51 4.66 3.71 -7.94
CA ASN A 51 4.13 3.04 -9.12
C ASN A 51 2.90 2.17 -8.84
N LEU A 52 2.84 1.48 -7.69
CA LEU A 52 1.67 0.69 -7.31
C LEU A 52 0.46 1.58 -7.00
N LEU A 53 0.66 2.66 -6.23
CA LEU A 53 -0.40 3.58 -5.86
C LEU A 53 -0.97 4.35 -7.06
N ASP A 54 -0.12 4.81 -7.98
CA ASP A 54 -0.54 5.46 -9.22
C ASP A 54 -1.41 4.54 -10.10
N ARG A 55 -1.06 3.24 -10.17
CA ARG A 55 -1.87 2.26 -10.90
C ARG A 55 -3.21 1.98 -10.22
N ILE A 56 -3.26 1.94 -8.89
CA ILE A 56 -4.50 1.78 -8.13
C ILE A 56 -5.40 3.00 -8.36
N GLU A 57 -4.84 4.21 -8.25
CA GLU A 57 -5.57 5.46 -8.48
C GLU A 57 -6.18 5.52 -9.88
N ALA A 58 -5.39 5.18 -10.91
CA ALA A 58 -5.89 5.08 -12.27
C ALA A 58 -7.00 4.02 -12.41
N SER A 59 -6.85 2.87 -11.76
CA SER A 59 -7.86 1.79 -11.83
C SER A 59 -9.21 2.18 -11.24
N ALA A 60 -9.24 3.14 -10.31
CA ALA A 60 -10.47 3.68 -9.72
C ALA A 60 -11.31 4.48 -10.74
N LEU A 61 -10.66 5.07 -11.75
CA LEU A 61 -11.30 5.92 -12.76
C LEU A 61 -11.95 5.12 -13.91
N PHE A 62 -11.59 3.84 -14.08
CA PHE A 62 -12.08 2.99 -15.17
C PHE A 62 -12.97 1.86 -14.59
N SER A 63 -14.22 2.20 -14.24
CA SER A 63 -15.10 1.32 -13.44
C SER A 63 -16.26 0.66 -14.21
N GLU A 64 -16.17 0.46 -15.52
CA GLU A 64 -17.16 -0.30 -16.30
C GLU A 64 -16.58 -1.69 -16.68
N GLU A 65 -16.89 -2.67 -15.83
CA GLU A 65 -16.85 -4.12 -16.07
C GLU A 65 -15.49 -4.82 -16.32
N SER A 66 -14.40 -4.12 -16.62
CA SER A 66 -13.19 -4.76 -17.15
C SER A 66 -12.03 -4.99 -16.16
N CYS A 67 -12.10 -4.53 -14.90
CA CYS A 67 -10.91 -4.44 -14.03
C CYS A 67 -11.01 -5.09 -12.64
N SER A 68 -12.05 -5.89 -12.32
CA SER A 68 -12.11 -6.54 -10.98
C SER A 68 -10.90 -7.46 -10.72
N PHE A 69 -10.42 -8.15 -11.76
CA PHE A 69 -9.20 -8.98 -11.67
C PHE A 69 -7.95 -8.09 -11.47
N SER A 70 -7.77 -7.08 -12.33
CA SER A 70 -6.64 -6.15 -12.25
C SER A 70 -6.56 -5.39 -10.92
N GLN A 71 -7.69 -5.03 -10.31
CA GLN A 71 -7.73 -4.34 -9.02
C GLN A 71 -7.31 -5.27 -7.86
N LYS A 72 -7.78 -6.53 -7.87
CA LYS A 72 -7.37 -7.53 -6.87
C LYS A 72 -5.86 -7.79 -6.94
N ASP A 73 -5.29 -7.91 -8.13
CA ASP A 73 -3.85 -8.05 -8.32
C ASP A 73 -3.07 -6.82 -7.84
N LEU A 74 -3.58 -5.60 -8.07
CA LEU A 74 -2.93 -4.38 -7.56
C LEU A 74 -2.89 -4.36 -6.03
N PHE A 75 -3.98 -4.74 -5.36
CA PHE A 75 -4.01 -4.84 -3.91
C PHE A 75 -3.13 -5.97 -3.37
N ALA A 76 -3.07 -7.12 -4.04
CA ALA A 76 -2.16 -8.21 -3.68
C ALA A 76 -0.68 -7.77 -3.78
N ASN A 77 -0.32 -7.03 -4.83
CA ASN A 77 1.02 -6.47 -4.98
C ASN A 77 1.35 -5.43 -3.90
N LEU A 78 0.35 -4.64 -3.48
CA LEU A 78 0.51 -3.68 -2.40
C LEU A 78 0.71 -4.38 -1.03
N GLN A 79 -0.01 -5.47 -0.77
CA GLN A 79 0.22 -6.32 0.40
C GLN A 79 1.62 -6.95 0.38
N LEU A 80 2.07 -7.46 -0.77
CA LEU A 80 3.42 -8.01 -0.93
C LEU A 80 4.51 -6.96 -0.68
N TRP A 81 4.29 -5.70 -1.08
CA TRP A 81 5.18 -4.61 -0.76
C TRP A 81 5.28 -4.40 0.76
N ALA A 82 4.16 -4.41 1.48
CA ALA A 82 4.15 -4.22 2.93
C ALA A 82 4.86 -5.36 3.68
N ASP A 83 4.70 -6.61 3.23
CA ASP A 83 5.45 -7.75 3.77
C ASP A 83 6.97 -7.61 3.58
N LYS A 84 7.39 -7.18 2.39
CA LYS A 84 8.81 -6.90 2.12
C LYS A 84 9.34 -5.73 2.95
N ALA A 85 8.54 -4.68 3.12
CA ALA A 85 8.90 -3.53 3.96
C ALA A 85 9.05 -3.95 5.43
N ARG A 86 8.16 -4.80 5.94
CA ARG A 86 8.26 -5.37 7.29
C ARG A 86 9.55 -6.16 7.47
N ALA A 87 9.85 -7.07 6.54
CA ALA A 87 11.09 -7.83 6.57
C ALA A 87 12.34 -6.94 6.47
N GLN A 88 12.26 -5.82 5.75
CA GLN A 88 13.37 -4.86 5.66
C GLN A 88 13.56 -4.08 6.96
N CYS A 89 12.48 -3.62 7.60
CA CYS A 89 12.54 -2.93 8.89
C CYS A 89 13.11 -3.82 10.00
N LEU A 90 12.86 -5.14 9.95
CA LEU A 90 13.43 -6.13 10.88
C LEU A 90 14.90 -6.49 10.56
N LYS A 91 15.38 -6.19 9.35
CA LYS A 91 16.80 -6.42 8.98
C LYS A 91 17.69 -5.22 9.27
N ALA A 92 17.10 -4.05 9.38
CA ALA A 92 17.80 -2.82 9.74
C ALA A 92 18.04 -2.70 11.27
N GLU A 93 17.84 -3.81 11.99
CA GLU A 93 18.08 -3.96 13.43
C GLU A 93 19.57 -4.21 13.75
#